data_AF-A0A0M3JXG4-F1
#
_entry.id   AF-A0A0M3JXG4-F1
#
_cell.length_a   1.000
_cell.length_b   1.000
_cell.length_c   1.000
_cell.angle_alpha   90.00
_cell.angle_beta   90.00
_cell.angle_gamma   90.00
#
_symmetry.space_group_name_H-M   'P 1'
#
loop_
_entity.id
_entity.type
_entity.pdbx_description
1 polymer ?
#
loop_
_entity_poly.entity_id
_entity_poly.type
_entity_poly.pdbx_seq_one_letter_code
_entity_poly.pdbx_strand_id
1 'polypeptide(L)' 'MQLISVMSKLFEDYKKTTSSKLKIIDAYMFYVFLTGVIQFVYCVLVGTFPFNSFLSGFISTIGCFVLAG' A
#
# COMPACT_ATOMS: atom_id res chain seq x y z
N MET A 1 26.16 5.61 -7.32
CA MET A 1 26.61 4.53 -6.41
C MET A 1 26.20 4.77 -4.95
N GLN A 2 26.26 6.00 -4.43
CA GLN A 2 25.84 6.37 -3.07
C GLN A 2 24.36 6.02 -2.74
N LEU A 3 23.45 6.22 -3.70
CA LEU A 3 22.01 6.00 -3.50
C LEU A 3 21.66 4.52 -3.25
N ILE A 4 22.34 3.60 -3.96
CA ILE A 4 22.16 2.16 -3.79
C ILE A 4 22.64 1.73 -2.40
N SER A 5 23.81 2.24 -1.95
CA SER A 5 24.30 1.92 -0.61
C SER A 5 23.40 2.44 0.50
N VAL A 6 22.77 3.62 0.34
CA VAL A 6 21.81 4.16 1.32
C VAL A 6 20.54 3.30 1.36
N MET A 7 20.00 2.93 0.20
CA MET A 7 18.81 2.07 0.10
C MET A 7 19.05 0.69 0.72
N SER A 8 20.19 0.06 0.45
CA SER A 8 20.55 -1.24 1.05
C SER A 8 20.67 -1.15 2.57
N LYS A 9 21.28 -0.06 3.09
CA LYS A 9 21.48 0.14 4.52
C LYS A 9 20.16 0.36 5.26
N LEU A 10 19.27 1.18 4.69
CA LEU A 10 17.91 1.37 5.21
C LEU A 10 17.12 0.05 5.25
N PHE A 11 17.25 -0.78 4.22
CA PHE A 11 16.54 -2.06 4.16
C PHE A 11 17.08 -3.07 5.18
N GLU A 12 18.39 -3.14 5.38
CA GLU A 12 18.99 -3.98 6.43
C GLU A 12 18.58 -3.54 7.83
N ASP A 13 18.63 -2.23 8.10
CA ASP A 13 18.25 -1.67 9.41
C ASP A 13 16.76 -1.88 9.70
N TYR A 14 15.89 -1.67 8.72
CA TYR A 14 14.46 -2.02 8.83
C TYR A 14 14.26 -3.50 9.14
N LYS A 15 14.98 -4.39 8.48
CA LYS A 15 14.85 -5.84 8.70
C LYS A 15 15.33 -6.27 10.09
N LYS A 16 16.33 -5.61 10.65
CA LYS A 16 16.84 -5.89 12.01
C LYS A 16 15.97 -5.29 13.13
N THR A 17 15.48 -4.08 12.93
CA THR A 17 14.85 -3.29 14.00
C THR A 17 13.36 -3.59 14.11
N THR A 18 12.70 -3.94 13.00
CA THR A 18 11.25 -4.15 12.97
C THR A 18 10.87 -5.58 13.37
N SER A 19 9.97 -5.69 14.36
CA SER A 19 9.38 -6.95 14.83
C SER A 19 8.58 -7.66 13.73
N SER A 20 8.53 -9.00 13.76
CA SER A 20 7.81 -9.80 12.75
C SER A 20 6.33 -9.44 12.64
N LYS A 21 5.68 -9.03 13.73
CA LYS A 21 4.26 -8.61 13.72
C LYS A 21 4.07 -7.32 12.91
N LEU A 22 4.98 -6.36 13.06
CA LEU A 22 4.95 -5.11 12.29
C LEU A 22 5.22 -5.35 10.81
N LYS A 23 6.14 -6.26 10.46
CA LYS A 23 6.38 -6.64 9.05
C LYS A 23 5.14 -7.22 8.36
N ILE A 24 4.30 -7.95 9.09
CA ILE A 24 3.02 -8.46 8.55
C ILE A 24 2.04 -7.32 8.30
N ILE A 25 1.97 -6.34 9.21
CA ILE A 25 1.13 -5.14 9.05
C ILE A 25 1.63 -4.32 7.85
N ASP A 26 2.94 -4.12 7.72
CA ASP A 26 3.53 -3.42 6.57
C ASP A 26 3.23 -4.14 5.24
N ALA A 27 3.30 -5.48 5.22
CA ALA A 27 2.92 -6.28 4.05
C ALA A 27 1.42 -6.16 3.72
N TYR A 28 0.55 -6.10 4.74
CA TYR A 28 -0.88 -5.87 4.56
C TYR A 28 -1.16 -4.45 4.02
N MET A 29 -0.51 -3.43 4.57
CA MET A 29 -0.61 -2.05 4.08
C MET A 29 -0.19 -1.94 2.60
N PHE A 30 0.88 -2.64 2.22
CA PHE A 30 1.32 -2.71 0.82
C PHE A 30 0.26 -3.35 -0.08
N TYR A 31 -0.37 -4.45 0.35
CA TYR A 31 -1.47 -5.09 -0.37
C TYR A 31 -2.69 -4.16 -0.55
N VAL A 32 -3.09 -3.47 0.52
CA VAL A 32 -4.20 -2.50 0.49
C VAL A 32 -3.90 -1.35 -0.46
N PHE A 33 -2.67 -0.83 -0.43
CA PHE A 33 -2.23 0.22 -1.36
C PHE A 33 -2.31 -0.24 -2.82
N LEU A 34 -1.76 -1.42 -3.14
CA LEU A 34 -1.83 -1.98 -4.50
C LEU A 34 -3.28 -2.18 -4.95
N THR A 35 -4.16 -2.63 -4.07
CA THR A 35 -5.59 -2.79 -4.37
C THR A 35 -6.23 -1.44 -4.75
N GLY A 36 -5.94 -0.38 -4.00
CA GLY A 36 -6.42 0.97 -4.31
C GLY A 36 -5.89 1.49 -5.66
N VAL A 37 -4.60 1.24 -5.97
CA VAL A 37 -4.00 1.59 -7.28
C VAL A 37 -4.69 0.83 -8.41
N ILE A 38 -4.92 -0.47 -8.26
CA ILE A 38 -5.61 -1.29 -9.27
C ILE A 38 -7.04 -0.80 -9.49
N GLN A 39 -7.79 -0.51 -8.42
CA GLN A 39 -9.13 0.06 -8.52
C GLN A 39 -9.10 1.40 -9.27
N PHE A 40 -8.15 2.27 -8.96
CA PHE A 40 -8.00 3.57 -9.62
C PHE A 40 -7.69 3.41 -11.12
N VAL A 41 -6.73 2.55 -11.48
CA VAL A 41 -6.40 2.25 -12.87
C VAL A 41 -7.60 1.67 -13.61
N TYR A 42 -8.34 0.74 -13.01
CA TYR A 42 -9.57 0.19 -13.59
C TYR A 42 -10.61 1.27 -13.87
N CYS A 43 -10.83 2.18 -12.91
CA CYS A 43 -11.75 3.31 -13.04
C CYS A 43 -11.36 4.25 -14.21
N VAL A 44 -10.06 4.51 -14.37
CA VAL A 44 -9.53 5.34 -15.47
C VAL A 44 -9.68 4.64 -16.84
N LEU A 45 -9.49 3.32 -16.92
CA LEU A 45 -9.51 2.58 -18.17
C LEU A 45 -10.91 2.16 -18.64
N VAL A 46 -11.75 1.64 -17.73
CA VAL A 46 -13.05 1.03 -18.04
C VAL A 46 -14.20 2.00 -17.79
N GLY A 47 -13.95 3.06 -17.01
CA GLY A 47 -14.93 4.06 -16.64
C GLY A 47 -15.50 3.85 -15.24
N THR A 48 -16.39 4.76 -14.85
CA THR A 48 -16.81 4.96 -13.46
C THR A 48 -18.09 4.23 -13.09
N PHE A 49 -18.71 3.42 -13.95
CA PHE A 49 -20.01 2.81 -13.66
C PHE A 49 -19.88 1.39 -13.07
N PRO A 50 -20.42 1.10 -11.86
CA PRO A 50 -21.12 1.99 -10.93
C PRO A 50 -20.17 2.75 -9.96
N PHE A 51 -20.33 4.08 -9.88
CA PHE A 51 -19.36 4.96 -9.21
C PHE A 51 -19.32 4.78 -7.70
N ASN A 52 -20.47 4.56 -7.07
CA ASN A 52 -20.56 4.33 -5.63
C ASN A 52 -19.83 3.05 -5.19
N SER A 53 -19.81 2.01 -6.02
CA SER A 53 -19.09 0.77 -5.70
C SER A 53 -17.58 0.96 -5.78
N PHE A 54 -17.10 1.71 -6.80
CA PHE A 54 -15.70 2.12 -6.88
C PHE A 54 -15.30 3.00 -5.69
N LEU A 55 -16.08 4.04 -5.40
CA LEU A 55 -15.80 4.99 -4.33
C LEU A 55 -15.78 4.31 -2.96
N SER A 56 -16.74 3.41 -2.69
CA SER A 56 -16.77 2.60 -1.47
C SER A 56 -15.53 1.71 -1.33
N GLY A 57 -15.15 1.00 -2.39
CA GLY A 57 -13.95 0.15 -2.39
C GLY A 57 -12.65 0.95 -2.20
N PHE A 58 -12.55 2.10 -2.86
CA PHE A 58 -11.37 2.97 -2.80
C PHE A 58 -11.24 3.67 -1.44
N ILE A 59 -12.34 4.20 -0.88
CA ILE A 59 -12.31 4.81 0.47
C ILE A 59 -12.06 3.74 1.54
N SER A 60 -12.59 2.52 1.38
CA SER A 60 -12.32 1.43 2.31
C SER A 60 -10.84 1.05 2.33
N THR A 61 -10.16 1.01 1.19
CA THR A 61 -8.72 0.72 1.14
C THR A 61 -7.91 1.85 1.78
N ILE A 62 -8.26 3.12 1.52
CA ILE A 62 -7.62 4.26 2.21
C ILE A 62 -7.86 4.21 3.72
N GLY A 63 -9.09 3.93 4.16
CA GLY A 63 -9.43 3.83 5.59
C GLY A 63 -8.65 2.73 6.31
N CYS A 64 -8.55 1.54 5.70
CA CYS A 64 -7.73 0.45 6.23
C CYS A 64 -6.25 0.82 6.31
N PHE A 65 -5.72 1.55 5.32
CA PHE A 65 -4.32 2.00 5.32
C PHE A 65 -4.04 3.01 6.44
N VAL A 66 -4.93 4.00 6.64
CA VAL A 66 -4.79 5.03 7.68
C VAL A 66 -4.91 4.43 9.09
N LEU A 67 -5.80 3.46 9.29
CA LEU A 67 -6.02 2.85 10.61
C LEU A 67 -4.96 1.78 10.97
N ALA A 68 -4.33 1.17 9.98
CA ALA A 68 -3.30 0.15 10.19
C ALA A 68 -1.88 0.75 10.35
N GLY A 69 -1.68 1.98 9.88
CA GLY A 69 -0.42 2.74 10.01
C GLY A 69 -0.22 3.42 11.35
#